data_AF-A0A5B8BX65-F1
#
_entry.id   AF-A0A5B8BX65-F1
#
_cell.length_a   1.000
_cell.length_b   1.000
_cell.length_c   1.000
_cell.angle_alpha   90.00
_cell.angle_beta   90.00
_cell.angle_gamma   90.00
#
_symmetry.space_group_name_H-M   'P 1'
#
loop_
_entity.id
_entity.type
_entity.pdbx_description
1 polymer ?
#
loop_
_entity_poly.entity_id
_entity_poly.type
_entity_poly.pdbx_seq_one_letter_code
_entity_poly.pdbx_strand_id
1 'polypeptide(L)'
;MSERLDSAYEMAQAAIAQLKASVRVALSEGPKEGLRNVDIGKSLGIYMGHVEHVGHIPRTLLEIMQKEGVVTQDADTKLWKLNSQVSED
;
A
#
# COMPACT_ATOMS: atom_id res chain seq x y z
N MET A 1 -1.32 -29.93 -5.08
CA MET A 1 -1.74 -28.86 -6.00
C MET A 1 -0.99 -29.07 -7.32
N SER A 2 -1.42 -28.49 -8.45
CA SER A 2 -0.58 -28.54 -9.67
C SER A 2 0.63 -27.64 -9.48
N GLU A 3 1.84 -28.06 -9.89
CA GLU A 3 3.07 -27.24 -9.81
C GLU A 3 2.88 -25.84 -10.43
N ARG A 4 2.08 -25.72 -11.50
CA ARG A 4 1.74 -24.43 -12.13
C ARG A 4 0.93 -23.52 -11.22
N LEU A 5 0.05 -24.06 -10.38
CA LEU A 5 -0.72 -23.29 -9.42
C LEU A 5 0.16 -22.82 -8.25
N ASP A 6 1.13 -23.64 -7.83
CA ASP A 6 2.06 -23.25 -6.77
C ASP A 6 2.95 -22.09 -7.23
N SER A 7 3.51 -22.15 -8.45
CA SER A 7 4.25 -21.02 -9.02
C SER A 7 3.39 -19.76 -9.20
N ALA A 8 2.12 -19.90 -9.58
CA ALA A 8 1.20 -18.77 -9.70
C ALA A 8 0.90 -18.13 -8.33
N TYR A 9 0.76 -18.95 -7.29
CA TYR A 9 0.59 -18.50 -5.91
C TYR A 9 1.81 -17.70 -5.44
N GLU A 10 3.02 -18.24 -5.63
CA GLU A 10 4.27 -17.56 -5.27
C GLU A 10 4.41 -16.22 -5.98
N MET A 11 4.10 -16.19 -7.28
CA MET A 11 4.10 -14.96 -8.08
C MET A 11 3.13 -13.92 -7.51
N ALA A 12 1.92 -14.33 -7.13
CA ALA A 12 0.94 -13.44 -6.53
C ALA A 12 1.41 -12.89 -5.16
N GLN A 13 1.98 -13.74 -4.31
CA GLN A 13 2.51 -13.34 -3.01
C GLN A 13 3.70 -12.37 -3.15
N ALA A 14 4.62 -12.63 -4.09
CA ALA A 14 5.73 -11.74 -4.37
C ALA A 14 5.24 -10.37 -4.89
N ALA A 15 4.28 -10.37 -5.81
CA ALA A 15 3.72 -9.13 -6.36
C ALA A 15 3.07 -8.26 -5.27
N ILE A 16 2.27 -8.85 -4.37
CA ILE A 16 1.64 -8.06 -3.30
C ILE A 16 2.65 -7.58 -2.26
N ALA A 17 3.69 -8.37 -1.95
CA ALA A 17 4.77 -7.93 -1.08
C ALA A 17 5.52 -6.72 -1.69
N GLN A 18 5.83 -6.75 -2.98
CA GLN A 18 6.48 -5.66 -3.70
C GLN A 18 5.61 -4.39 -3.74
N LEU A 19 4.30 -4.53 -3.95
CA LEU A 19 3.36 -3.40 -3.91
C LEU A 19 3.34 -2.75 -2.51
N LYS A 20 3.23 -3.55 -1.44
CA LYS A 20 3.27 -3.03 -0.05
C LYS A 20 4.61 -2.35 0.27
N ALA A 21 5.73 -2.93 -0.16
CA ALA A 21 7.05 -2.33 0.02
C ALA A 21 7.16 -0.98 -0.70
N SER A 22 6.64 -0.88 -1.92
CA SER A 22 6.63 0.37 -2.70
C SER A 22 5.78 1.46 -2.04
N VAL A 23 4.63 1.11 -1.46
CA VAL A 23 3.82 2.04 -0.64
C VAL A 23 4.59 2.52 0.58
N ARG A 24 5.30 1.63 1.28
CA ARG A 24 6.14 2.01 2.43
C ARG A 24 7.23 3.01 2.03
N VAL A 25 7.89 2.79 0.90
CA VAL A 25 8.90 3.73 0.35
C VAL A 25 8.26 5.08 0.01
N ALA A 26 7.12 5.09 -0.67
CA ALA A 26 6.43 6.34 -0.98
C ALA A 26 6.08 7.15 0.28
N LEU A 27 5.71 6.48 1.37
CA LEU A 27 5.42 7.10 2.65
C LEU A 27 6.68 7.51 3.44
N SER A 28 7.82 6.81 3.28
CA SER A 28 9.07 7.18 3.95
C SER A 28 9.77 8.36 3.28
N GLU A 29 9.74 8.42 1.95
CA GLU A 29 10.36 9.48 1.15
C GLU A 29 9.42 10.68 0.92
N GLY A 30 8.16 10.55 1.34
CA GLY A 30 7.14 11.60 1.26
C GLY A 30 7.19 12.61 2.40
N PRO A 31 6.25 13.57 2.45
CA PRO A 31 6.11 14.51 3.55
C PRO A 31 5.85 13.80 4.88
N LYS A 32 6.37 14.36 5.98
CA LYS A 32 6.27 13.75 7.33
C LYS A 32 4.83 13.63 7.82
N GLU A 33 3.97 14.55 7.39
CA GLU A 33 2.53 14.56 7.64
C GLU A 33 1.79 13.41 6.94
N GLY A 34 2.41 12.77 5.95
CA GLY A 34 1.85 11.67 5.18
C GLY A 34 1.39 12.07 3.78
N LEU A 35 0.78 11.12 3.07
CA LEU A 35 0.28 11.28 1.71
C LEU A 35 -1.19 10.86 1.60
N ARG A 36 -1.94 11.44 0.66
CA ARG A 36 -3.28 10.93 0.34
C ARG A 36 -3.18 9.67 -0.50
N ASN A 37 -4.22 8.83 -0.42
CA ASN A 37 -4.36 7.64 -1.27
C ASN A 37 -4.14 7.93 -2.77
N VAL A 38 -4.67 9.06 -3.26
CA VAL A 38 -4.51 9.48 -4.66
C VAL A 38 -3.07 9.80 -5.03
N ASP A 39 -2.32 10.43 -4.12
CA ASP A 39 -0.95 10.85 -4.39
C ASP A 39 -0.02 9.63 -4.41
N ILE A 40 -0.20 8.71 -3.46
CA ILE A 40 0.50 7.40 -3.41
C ILE A 40 0.20 6.60 -4.67
N GLY A 41 -1.08 6.50 -5.05
CA GLY A 41 -1.47 5.75 -6.23
C GLY A 41 -0.87 6.33 -7.51
N LYS A 42 -0.85 7.65 -7.66
CA LYS A 42 -0.32 8.32 -8.85
C LYS A 42 1.19 8.19 -8.95
N SER A 43 1.91 8.35 -7.84
CA SER A 43 3.38 8.22 -7.82
C SER A 43 3.84 6.81 -8.17
N LEU A 44 3.09 5.79 -7.77
CA LEU A 44 3.38 4.38 -8.04
C LEU A 44 2.75 3.86 -9.34
N GLY A 45 2.02 4.68 -10.10
CA GLY A 45 1.35 4.25 -11.34
C GLY A 45 0.21 3.25 -11.14
N ILE A 46 -0.33 3.13 -9.92
CA ILE A 46 -1.42 2.20 -9.56
C ILE A 46 -2.76 2.92 -9.31
N TYR A 47 -2.83 4.23 -9.57
CA TYR A 47 -4.08 4.99 -9.53
C TYR A 47 -4.87 4.80 -10.83
N MET A 48 -5.41 3.60 -11.00
CA MET A 48 -6.17 3.19 -12.18
C MET A 48 -7.55 2.64 -11.77
N GLY A 49 -8.47 2.55 -12.73
CA GLY A 49 -9.83 2.03 -12.55
C GLY A 49 -10.82 2.58 -13.57
N HIS A 50 -12.00 1.98 -13.67
CA HIS A 50 -13.15 2.63 -14.32
C HIS A 50 -13.68 3.76 -13.43
N VAL A 51 -14.40 4.73 -13.99
CA VAL A 51 -14.83 6.00 -13.32
C VAL A 51 -15.42 5.79 -11.91
N GLU A 52 -16.04 4.65 -11.62
CA GLU A 52 -16.61 4.31 -10.30
C GLU A 52 -15.65 3.60 -9.32
N HIS A 53 -14.46 3.18 -9.76
CA HIS A 53 -13.51 2.36 -8.99
C HIS A 53 -12.07 2.87 -9.00
N VAL A 54 -11.86 4.11 -9.43
CA VAL A 54 -10.52 4.72 -9.48
C VAL A 54 -9.93 4.77 -8.06
N GLY A 55 -8.71 4.23 -7.92
CA GLY A 55 -7.97 4.28 -6.66
C GLY A 55 -8.33 3.18 -5.65
N HIS A 56 -9.05 2.13 -6.08
CA HIS A 56 -9.30 0.95 -5.24
C HIS A 56 -8.01 0.18 -4.93
N ILE A 57 -7.11 0.00 -5.92
CA ILE A 57 -5.82 -0.70 -5.70
C ILE A 57 -5.01 -0.06 -4.55
N PRO A 58 -4.66 1.25 -4.60
CA PRO A 58 -3.89 1.84 -3.51
C PRO A 58 -4.68 1.87 -2.19
N ARG A 59 -6.01 2.04 -2.22
CA ARG A 59 -6.85 1.96 -1.01
C ARG A 59 -6.78 0.58 -0.36
N THR A 60 -6.98 -0.48 -1.13
CA THR A 60 -6.95 -1.86 -0.64
C THR A 60 -5.57 -2.20 -0.05
N LEU A 61 -4.49 -1.78 -0.70
CA LEU A 61 -3.13 -1.98 -0.16
C LEU A 61 -2.95 -1.27 1.18
N LEU A 62 -3.39 -0.01 1.30
CA LEU A 62 -3.28 0.77 2.52
C LEU A 62 -4.12 0.18 3.67
N GLU A 63 -5.32 -0.31 3.37
CA GLU A 63 -6.18 -0.99 4.35
C GLU A 63 -5.57 -2.31 4.84
N ILE A 64 -4.99 -3.12 3.94
CA ILE A 64 -4.23 -4.33 4.30
C ILE A 64 -3.07 -3.95 5.22
N MET A 65 -2.26 -2.97 4.81
CA MET A 65 -1.10 -2.52 5.58
C MET A 65 -1.49 -1.91 6.95
N GLN A 66 -2.67 -1.30 7.06
CA GLN A 66 -3.20 -0.80 8.32
C GLN A 66 -3.58 -1.94 9.26
N LYS A 67 -4.22 -3.00 8.73
CA LYS A 67 -4.53 -4.21 9.50
C LYS A 67 -3.27 -4.95 9.94
N GLU A 68 -2.20 -4.85 9.15
CA GLU A 68 -0.86 -5.34 9.50
C GLU A 68 -0.09 -4.40 10.47
N GLY A 69 -0.66 -3.24 10.83
CA GLY A 69 -0.06 -2.29 11.77
C GLY A 69 1.08 -1.42 11.19
N VAL A 70 1.30 -1.47 9.87
CA VAL A 70 2.41 -0.78 9.18
C VAL A 70 2.10 0.70 8.94
N VAL A 71 0.84 1.02 8.64
CA VAL A 71 0.39 2.40 8.34
C VAL A 71 -0.84 2.75 9.14
N THR A 72 -1.11 4.04 9.28
CA THR A 72 -2.36 4.54 9.84
C THR A 72 -2.91 5.67 8.99
N GLN A 73 -4.24 5.79 8.95
CA GLN A 73 -4.91 6.91 8.32
C GLN A 73 -5.40 7.90 9.39
N ASP A 74 -5.08 9.17 9.19
CA ASP A 74 -5.67 10.27 9.93
C ASP A 74 -7.12 10.50 9.46
N ALA A 75 -8.08 10.47 10.40
CA ALA A 75 -9.50 10.49 10.07
C ALA A 75 -9.97 11.84 9.51
N ASP A 76 -9.30 12.94 9.88
CA ASP A 76 -9.72 14.30 9.52
C ASP A 76 -9.07 14.74 8.20
N THR A 77 -7.76 14.51 8.07
CA THR A 77 -6.97 14.92 6.91
C THR A 77 -6.96 13.89 5.78
N LYS A 78 -7.34 12.64 6.09
CA LYS A 78 -7.27 11.46 5.20
C LYS A 78 -5.86 11.10 4.74
N LEU A 79 -4.84 11.66 5.39
CA LEU A 79 -3.44 11.34 5.13
C LEU A 79 -3.08 9.98 5.72
N TRP A 80 -2.29 9.24 4.96
CA TRP A 80 -1.69 7.98 5.38
C TRP A 80 -0.24 8.22 5.77
N LYS A 81 0.19 7.61 6.87
CA LYS A 81 1.56 7.69 7.37
C LYS A 81 2.05 6.34 7.88
N LEU A 82 3.37 6.15 7.91
CA LEU A 82 3.96 5.01 8.59
C LEU A 82 3.63 5.06 10.08
N ASN A 83 3.33 3.89 10.66
CA ASN A 83 3.22 3.78 12.10
C ASN A 83 4.62 3.90 12.71
N SER A 84 4.77 4.72 13.75
CA SER A 84 6.07 4.98 14.40
C SER A 84 6.55 3.83 15.30
N GLN A 85 5.96 2.64 15.20
CA GLN A 85 6.34 1.43 15.96
C GLN A 85 7.42 0.60 15.26
N VAL A 86 8.46 1.26 14.74
CA VAL A 86 9.75 0.60 14.49
C VAL A 86 10.76 1.30 15.37
N SER A 87 10.70 1.01 16.67
CA SER A 87 11.87 1.07 17.52
C SER A 87 12.73 -0.13 17.15
N GLU A 88 13.92 0.16 16.61
CA GLU A 88 15.03 -0.80 16.54
C GLU A 88 15.37 -1.22 17.98
N ASP A 89 15.26 -2.51 18.27
CA ASP A 89 15.98 -3.18 19.36
C ASP A 89 17.23 -3.86 18.77
#